data_AF-A0A447P955-F1
#
_entry.id   AF-A0A447P955-F1
#
_cell.length_a   1.000
_cell.length_b   1.000
_cell.length_c   1.000
_cell.angle_alpha   90.00
_cell.angle_beta   90.00
_cell.angle_gamma   90.00
#
_symmetry.space_group_name_H-M   'P 1'
#
loop_
_entity.id
_entity.type
_entity.pdbx_description
1 polymer ?
#
loop_
_entity_poly.entity_id
_entity_poly.type
_entity_poly.pdbx_seq_one_letter_code
_entity_poly.pdbx_strand_id
1 'polypeptide(L)'
;MRPKAIWGFNGTERPGAVYLAAALAAHSQKGIPAFSIYGHDVQDADDTSIPADVEEKLLRFARAGLAVASMKGKSYLSVGGVSMGIAGSIVDHNFFESWLGMKVQAVDMTETAPPYRSKNL
;
A
#
# COMPACT_ATOMS: atom_id res chain seq x y z
N MET A 1 3.30 8.86 2.84
CA MET A 1 2.10 9.34 2.11
C MET A 1 0.91 8.44 2.43
N ARG A 2 -0.34 8.89 2.29
CA ARG A 2 -1.54 8.02 2.40
C ARG A 2 -2.14 7.83 1.00
N PRO A 3 -2.48 6.60 0.57
CA PRO A 3 -3.22 6.37 -0.66
C PRO A 3 -4.58 7.08 -0.60
N LYS A 4 -5.02 7.68 -1.71
CA LYS A 4 -6.29 8.39 -1.83
C LYS A 4 -6.97 8.00 -3.14
N ALA A 5 -8.29 7.82 -3.10
CA ALA A 5 -9.12 7.61 -4.27
C ALA A 5 -10.31 8.57 -4.24
N ILE A 6 -10.79 8.96 -5.42
CA ILE A 6 -11.98 9.78 -5.60
C ILE A 6 -12.91 9.02 -6.53
N TRP A 7 -14.15 8.83 -6.10
CA TRP A 7 -15.22 8.27 -6.93
C TRP A 7 -16.14 9.40 -7.41
N GLY A 8 -16.26 9.54 -8.72
CA GLY A 8 -17.24 10.43 -9.36
C GLY A 8 -18.46 9.64 -9.79
N PHE A 9 -19.63 10.04 -9.32
CA PHE A 9 -20.91 9.48 -9.79
C PHE A 9 -21.11 9.79 -11.28
N ASN A 10 -21.49 8.79 -12.06
CA ASN A 10 -21.72 8.93 -13.50
C ASN A 10 -23.19 9.25 -13.78
N GLY A 11 -23.66 10.44 -13.41
CA GLY A 11 -25.02 10.90 -13.68
C GLY A 11 -25.05 12.10 -14.61
N THR A 12 -26.14 12.25 -15.36
CA THR A 12 -26.40 13.44 -16.20
C THR A 12 -26.81 14.64 -15.35
N GLU A 13 -27.69 14.43 -14.38
CA GLU A 13 -28.22 15.47 -13.49
C GLU A 13 -27.22 15.84 -12.37
N ARG A 14 -26.30 14.93 -12.06
CA ARG A 14 -25.23 15.12 -11.07
C ARG A 14 -23.88 14.97 -11.74
N PRO A 15 -23.18 16.07 -12.08
CA PRO A 15 -21.94 16.03 -12.85
C PRO A 15 -20.73 15.58 -11.99
N GLY A 16 -20.81 14.38 -11.39
CA GLY A 16 -19.78 13.80 -10.55
C GLY A 16 -18.48 13.50 -11.31
N ALA A 17 -18.59 13.17 -12.61
CA ALA A 17 -17.47 13.00 -13.52
C ALA A 17 -16.62 14.28 -13.67
N VAL A 18 -17.28 15.44 -13.72
CA VAL A 18 -16.63 16.74 -13.89
C VAL A 18 -15.84 17.10 -12.63
N TYR A 19 -16.43 16.88 -11.45
CA TYR A 19 -15.73 17.04 -10.18
C TYR A 19 -14.52 16.11 -10.08
N LEU A 20 -14.68 14.85 -10.48
CA LEU A 20 -13.59 13.86 -10.50
C LEU A 20 -12.42 14.35 -11.36
N ALA A 21 -12.68 14.79 -12.59
CA ALA A 21 -11.65 15.28 -13.50
C ALA A 21 -10.94 16.53 -12.94
N ALA A 22 -11.69 17.50 -12.41
CA ALA A 22 -11.14 18.72 -11.82
C ALA A 22 -10.27 18.42 -10.59
N ALA A 23 -10.74 17.53 -9.70
CA ALA A 23 -9.99 17.13 -8.52
C ALA A 23 -8.71 16.39 -8.90
N LEU A 24 -8.75 15.48 -9.88
CA LEU A 24 -7.57 14.76 -10.36
C LEU A 24 -6.54 15.69 -11.03
N ALA A 25 -7.01 16.68 -11.78
CA ALA A 25 -6.15 17.71 -12.35
C ALA A 25 -5.44 18.52 -11.24
N ALA A 26 -6.18 18.94 -10.21
CA ALA A 26 -5.61 19.62 -9.04
C ALA A 26 -4.62 18.72 -8.27
N HIS A 27 -4.92 17.43 -8.12
CA HIS A 27 -4.04 16.44 -7.50
C HIS A 27 -2.73 16.27 -8.27
N SER A 28 -2.83 16.18 -9.59
CA SER A 28 -1.67 16.06 -10.50
C SER A 28 -0.83 17.33 -10.48
N GLN A 29 -1.45 18.51 -10.51
CA GLN A 29 -0.76 19.81 -10.43
C GLN A 29 -0.01 19.98 -9.10
N LYS A 30 -0.59 19.51 -7.99
CA LYS A 30 0.05 19.57 -6.65
C LYS A 30 1.03 18.43 -6.38
N GLY A 31 1.26 17.52 -7.34
CA GLY A 31 2.17 16.39 -7.17
C GLY A 31 1.72 15.39 -6.10
N ILE A 32 0.42 15.29 -5.84
CA ILE A 32 -0.17 14.39 -4.85
C ILE A 32 -1.08 13.37 -5.56
N PRO A 33 -0.54 12.21 -5.99
CA PRO A 33 -1.30 11.21 -6.73
C PRO A 33 -2.59 10.79 -6.01
N ALA A 34 -3.67 10.67 -6.79
CA ALA A 34 -4.97 10.16 -6.36
C ALA A 34 -5.51 9.21 -7.43
N PHE A 35 -6.18 8.15 -7.00
CA PHE A 35 -6.83 7.18 -7.89
C PHE A 35 -8.20 7.69 -8.33
N SER A 36 -8.52 7.49 -9.59
CA SER A 36 -9.84 7.80 -10.15
C SER A 36 -10.72 6.56 -10.18
N ILE A 37 -11.96 6.70 -9.74
CA ILE A 37 -12.98 5.66 -9.84
C ILE A 37 -14.16 6.29 -10.57
N TYR A 38 -14.48 5.74 -11.73
CA TYR A 38 -15.57 6.19 -12.58
C TYR A 38 -16.22 4.96 -13.20
N GLY A 39 -17.55 4.91 -13.13
CA GLY A 39 -18.37 3.85 -13.72
C GLY A 39 -18.48 4.03 -15.23
N HIS A 40 -18.54 2.93 -15.98
CA HIS A 40 -18.72 2.99 -17.44
C HIS A 40 -20.12 3.46 -17.84
N ASP A 41 -21.15 2.98 -17.15
CA ASP A 41 -22.54 3.24 -17.47
C ASP A 41 -23.05 4.48 -16.76
N VAL A 42 -23.95 5.20 -17.43
CA VAL A 42 -24.65 6.36 -16.86
C VAL A 42 -25.73 5.85 -15.90
N GLN A 43 -25.76 6.39 -14.69
CA GLN A 43 -26.74 6.08 -13.65
C GLN A 43 -27.72 7.22 -13.46
N ASP A 44 -28.98 6.87 -13.18
CA ASP A 44 -30.02 7.82 -12.82
C ASP A 44 -29.77 8.41 -11.43
N ALA A 45 -30.25 9.62 -11.15
CA ALA A 45 -29.88 10.35 -9.93
C ALA A 45 -30.43 9.72 -8.63
N ASP A 46 -31.44 8.87 -8.73
CA ASP A 46 -32.05 8.10 -7.65
C ASP A 46 -31.47 6.67 -7.52
N ASP A 47 -30.63 6.25 -8.46
CA ASP A 47 -29.92 4.98 -8.36
C ASP A 47 -28.86 5.04 -7.25
N THR A 48 -29.07 4.22 -6.23
CA THR A 48 -28.16 4.09 -5.08
C THR A 48 -27.32 2.82 -5.14
N SER A 49 -27.44 2.05 -6.23
CA SER A 49 -26.64 0.86 -6.45
C SER A 49 -25.21 1.23 -6.86
N ILE A 50 -24.25 0.41 -6.42
CA ILE A 50 -22.85 0.53 -6.84
C ILE A 50 -22.65 -0.42 -8.02
N PRO A 51 -22.26 0.08 -9.21
CA PRO A 51 -21.94 -0.76 -10.34
C PRO A 51 -20.79 -1.73 -10.04
N ALA A 52 -20.81 -2.92 -10.65
CA ALA A 52 -19.81 -3.95 -10.40
C ALA A 52 -18.37 -3.50 -10.74
N ASP A 53 -18.20 -2.66 -11.76
CA ASP A 53 -16.89 -2.12 -12.15
C ASP A 53 -16.36 -1.09 -11.15
N VAL A 54 -17.25 -0.29 -10.55
CA VAL A 54 -16.93 0.65 -9.47
C VAL A 54 -16.59 -0.12 -8.19
N GLU A 55 -17.37 -1.15 -7.85
CA GLU A 55 -17.13 -2.02 -6.70
C GLU A 55 -15.75 -2.67 -6.79
N GLU A 56 -15.40 -3.23 -7.95
CA GLU A 56 -14.09 -3.86 -8.16
C GLU A 56 -12.95 -2.86 -7.93
N LYS A 57 -13.05 -1.65 -8.48
CA LYS A 57 -12.04 -0.59 -8.32
C LYS A 57 -11.92 -0.15 -6.85
N LEU A 58 -13.04 -0.01 -6.14
CA LEU A 58 -13.08 0.34 -4.72
C LEU A 58 -12.42 -0.75 -3.86
N LEU A 59 -12.82 -2.02 -4.04
CA LEU A 59 -12.26 -3.13 -3.28
C LEU A 59 -10.78 -3.32 -3.56
N ARG A 60 -10.35 -3.20 -4.83
CA ARG A 60 -8.93 -3.28 -5.20
C ARG A 60 -8.12 -2.17 -4.55
N PHE A 61 -8.61 -0.92 -4.60
CA PHE A 61 -7.96 0.21 -3.96
C PHE A 61 -7.90 0.04 -2.43
N ALA A 62 -9.00 -0.37 -1.80
CA ALA A 62 -9.07 -0.57 -0.36
C ALA A 62 -8.10 -1.67 0.10
N ARG A 63 -8.05 -2.81 -0.60
CA ARG A 63 -7.11 -3.91 -0.32
C ARG A 63 -5.65 -3.45 -0.44
N ALA A 64 -5.30 -2.78 -1.53
CA ALA A 64 -3.94 -2.28 -1.74
C ALA A 64 -3.56 -1.22 -0.69
N GLY A 65 -4.47 -0.29 -0.41
CA GLY A 65 -4.28 0.75 0.60
C GLY A 65 -4.09 0.19 2.01
N LEU A 66 -4.86 -0.86 2.37
CA LEU A 66 -4.74 -1.55 3.65
C LEU A 66 -3.40 -2.28 3.77
N ALA A 67 -2.92 -2.92 2.70
CA ALA A 67 -1.60 -3.56 2.70
C ALA A 67 -0.48 -2.54 2.96
N VAL A 68 -0.49 -1.40 2.25
CA VAL A 68 0.49 -0.32 2.44
C VAL A 68 0.41 0.26 3.86
N ALA A 69 -0.80 0.49 4.36
CA ALA A 69 -1.00 1.02 5.72
C ALA A 69 -0.54 0.03 6.79
N SER A 70 -0.75 -1.27 6.59
CA SER A 70 -0.38 -2.34 7.53
C SER A 70 1.13 -2.53 7.65
N MET A 71 1.88 -2.32 6.56
CA MET A 71 3.34 -2.40 6.57
C MET A 71 3.98 -1.21 7.30
N LYS A 72 3.39 -0.03 7.18
CA LYS A 72 3.96 1.21 7.74
C LYS A 72 4.17 1.10 9.26
N GLY A 73 5.39 1.38 9.71
CA GLY A 73 5.79 1.36 11.12
C GLY A 73 6.11 -0.04 11.67
N LYS A 74 5.94 -1.10 10.88
CA LYS A 74 6.37 -2.46 11.25
C LYS A 74 7.87 -2.63 11.04
N SER A 75 8.43 -3.67 11.63
CA SER A 75 9.85 -4.00 11.50
C SER A 75 10.04 -5.29 10.70
N TYR A 76 11.01 -5.28 9.80
CA TYR A 76 11.56 -6.47 9.16
C TYR A 76 12.71 -6.99 10.02
N LEU A 77 12.63 -8.24 10.48
CA LEU A 77 13.67 -8.88 11.29
C LEU A 77 14.58 -9.70 10.38
N SER A 78 15.84 -9.27 10.24
CA SER A 78 16.92 -10.03 9.63
C SER A 78 17.64 -10.81 10.72
N VAL A 79 17.54 -12.14 10.69
CA VAL A 79 18.30 -13.02 11.59
C VAL A 79 19.50 -13.55 10.82
N GLY A 80 20.70 -13.11 11.21
CA GLY A 80 21.93 -13.26 10.44
C GLY A 80 22.11 -12.17 9.39
N GLY A 81 23.08 -12.40 8.49
CA GLY A 81 23.44 -11.49 7.39
C GLY A 81 23.19 -12.11 6.02
N VAL A 82 24.15 -11.94 5.10
CA VAL A 82 24.07 -12.46 3.73
C VAL A 82 24.16 -13.99 3.74
N SER A 83 23.20 -14.65 3.11
CA SER A 83 23.20 -16.10 2.94
C SER A 83 23.84 -16.46 1.60
N MET A 84 25.04 -17.05 1.65
CA MET A 84 25.75 -17.61 0.47
C MET A 84 25.85 -16.65 -0.74
N GLY A 85 25.98 -15.34 -0.50
CA GLY A 85 26.09 -14.34 -1.56
C GLY A 85 24.80 -14.08 -2.34
N ILE A 86 23.64 -14.53 -1.86
CA ILE A 86 22.35 -14.28 -2.53
C ILE A 86 21.99 -12.80 -2.39
N ALA A 87 21.81 -12.10 -3.52
CA ALA A 87 21.58 -10.66 -3.55
C ALA A 87 20.39 -10.21 -2.67
N GLY A 88 19.30 -10.99 -2.65
CA GLY A 88 18.11 -10.68 -1.83
C GLY A 88 18.33 -10.78 -0.31
N SER A 89 19.45 -11.37 0.14
CA SER A 89 19.83 -11.41 1.56
C SER A 89 20.72 -10.24 1.98
N ILE A 90 21.14 -9.39 1.04
CA ILE A 90 21.75 -8.10 1.34
C ILE A 90 20.62 -7.14 1.66
N VAL A 91 20.30 -7.00 2.96
CA VAL A 91 19.16 -6.19 3.40
C VAL A 91 19.43 -4.69 3.19
N ASP A 92 18.81 -4.13 2.16
CA ASP A 92 18.81 -2.69 1.92
C ASP A 92 17.84 -1.99 2.87
N HIS A 93 18.38 -1.38 3.93
CA HIS A 93 17.60 -0.68 4.94
C HIS A 93 16.85 0.52 4.35
N ASN A 94 17.44 1.18 3.35
CA ASN A 94 16.89 2.39 2.74
C ASN A 94 15.63 2.07 1.95
N PHE A 95 15.58 0.90 1.31
CA PHE A 95 14.38 0.38 0.66
C PHE A 95 13.21 0.23 1.65
N PHE A 96 13.43 -0.45 2.77
CA PHE A 96 12.37 -0.66 3.78
C PHE A 96 11.89 0.66 4.40
N GLU A 97 12.80 1.57 4.72
CA GLU A 97 12.45 2.86 5.34
C GLU A 97 11.76 3.82 4.37
N SER A 98 12.32 4.02 3.19
CA SER A 98 11.84 5.04 2.24
C SER A 98 10.61 4.59 1.47
N TRP A 99 10.54 3.33 1.04
CA TRP A 99 9.44 2.83 0.20
C TRP A 99 8.31 2.20 1.00
N LEU A 100 8.63 1.35 1.97
CA LEU A 100 7.64 0.60 2.75
C LEU A 100 7.26 1.32 4.05
N GLY A 101 8.06 2.30 4.48
CA GLY A 101 7.88 2.95 5.78
C GLY A 101 8.07 1.98 6.95
N MET A 102 8.84 0.92 6.73
CA MET A 102 9.21 -0.11 7.70
C MET A 102 10.56 0.21 8.33
N LYS A 103 10.86 -0.44 9.46
CA LYS A 103 12.21 -0.44 10.05
C LYS A 103 12.88 -1.78 9.80
N VAL A 104 14.20 -1.83 9.80
CA VAL A 104 14.94 -3.10 9.79
C VAL A 104 15.55 -3.32 11.17
N GLN A 105 15.38 -4.53 11.70
CA GLN A 105 16.07 -5.01 12.89
C GLN A 105 16.97 -6.15 12.46
N ALA A 106 18.27 -6.03 12.67
CA ALA A 106 19.24 -7.07 12.39
C ALA A 106 19.73 -7.68 13.71
N VAL A 107 19.65 -8.99 13.81
CA VAL A 107 20.07 -9.77 14.98
C VAL A 107 20.96 -10.91 14.48
N ASP A 108 22.10 -11.14 15.12
CA ASP A 108 22.97 -12.25 14.72
C ASP A 108 22.35 -13.61 15.06
N MET A 109 22.68 -14.65 14.28
CA MET A 109 22.18 -16.00 14.53
C MET A 109 22.60 -16.55 15.90
N THR A 110 23.66 -16.03 16.53
CA THR A 110 24.04 -16.40 17.90
C THR A 110 22.92 -16.15 18.91
N GLU A 111 22.03 -15.18 18.67
CA GLU A 111 20.88 -14.91 19.55
C GLU A 111 19.83 -16.04 19.48
N THR A 112 19.77 -16.75 18.36
CA THR A 112 18.87 -17.91 18.19
C THR A 112 19.50 -19.22 18.66
N ALA A 113 20.81 -19.26 18.85
CA ALA A 113 21.49 -20.43 19.36
C ALA A 113 21.17 -20.59 20.87
N PRO A 114 20.81 -21.79 21.34
CA PRO A 114 20.68 -22.02 22.77
C PRO A 114 22.04 -21.75 23.44
N PRO A 115 22.06 -21.18 24.67
CA PRO A 115 23.31 -20.96 25.39
C PRO A 115 24.06 -22.29 25.46
N TYR A 116 25.33 -22.27 25.04
CA TYR A 116 26.21 -23.43 25.14
C TYR A 116 26.39 -23.75 26.63
N ARG A 117 25.51 -24.57 27.20
CA ARG A 117 25.78 -25.21 28.49
C ARG A 117 26.99 -26.10 28.25
N SER A 118 28.15 -25.68 28.76
CA SER A 118 29.25 -26.61 29.01
C SER A 118 28.69 -27.69 29.94
N LYS A 119 28.26 -28.81 29.35
CA LYS A 119 28.23 -30.06 30.10
C LYS A 119 29.70 -30.39 30.30
N ASN A 120 30.24 -29.92 31.43
CA ASN A 120 31.52 -30.35 31.95
C ASN A 120 31.51 -31.89 31.95
N LEU A 121 32.43 -32.47 31.19
CA LEU A 121 32.91 -33.84 31.40
C LEU A 121 33.81 -33.85 32.64
#